data_AF-A0A3L6JG09-F1
#
_entry.id   AF-A0A3L6JG09-F1
#
_cell.length_a   1.000
_cell.length_b   1.000
_cell.length_c   1.000
_cell.angle_alpha   90.00
_cell.angle_beta   90.00
_cell.angle_gamma   90.00
#
_symmetry.space_group_name_H-M   'P 1'
#
loop_
_entity.id
_entity.type
_entity.pdbx_description
1 polymer ?
#
loop_
_entity_poly.entity_id
_entity_poly.type
_entity_poly.pdbx_seq_one_letter_code
_entity_poly.pdbx_strand_id
1 'polypeptide(L)'
;MPLLELRFKVSHDCPIGNISRRFQTLKMYEWCNRKHEVLELVLRNRNDFPAVMNELRKAAKIVDSFSDGDRAHIVTKMCTCGQPGSVSRYIDKLNLLQLDPVVYEQGWEYYRTVAFGNDQVSALM
;
A
#
# COMPACT_ATOMS: atom_id res chain seq x y z
N MET A 1 11.15 12.90 -25.21
CA MET A 1 10.93 13.15 -23.77
C MET A 1 11.26 11.86 -23.02
N PRO A 2 12.21 11.86 -22.08
CA PRO A 2 12.54 10.64 -21.36
C PRO A 2 11.41 10.30 -20.38
N LEU A 3 11.04 9.03 -20.31
CA LEU A 3 10.23 8.48 -19.22
C LEU A 3 11.15 8.27 -18.01
N LEU A 4 10.72 8.68 -16.83
CA LEU A 4 11.51 8.60 -15.61
C LEU A 4 10.78 7.73 -14.59
N GLU A 5 11.41 6.64 -14.12
CA GLU A 5 10.92 5.92 -12.96
C GLU A 5 11.34 6.67 -11.68
N LEU A 6 10.37 7.09 -10.89
CA LEU A 6 10.57 7.71 -9.59
C LEU A 6 10.30 6.68 -8.49
N ARG A 7 11.16 6.67 -7.47
CA ARG A 7 10.99 5.82 -6.28
C ARG A 7 11.08 6.70 -5.05
N PHE A 8 10.04 6.65 -4.23
CA PHE A 8 9.98 7.45 -3.01
C PHE A 8 9.24 6.69 -1.93
N LYS A 9 9.43 7.11 -0.69
CA LYS A 9 8.69 6.61 0.45
C LYS A 9 8.07 7.76 1.23
N VAL A 10 6.89 7.52 1.76
CA VAL A 10 6.15 8.50 2.56
C VAL A 10 5.79 7.86 3.89
N SER A 11 5.83 8.62 4.97
CA SER A 11 5.24 8.23 6.25
C SER A 11 4.27 9.31 6.67
N HIS A 12 3.01 8.94 6.86
CA HIS A 12 1.98 9.80 7.39
C HIS A 12 1.01 8.99 8.25
N ASP A 13 -0.01 9.66 8.78
CA ASP A 13 -1.10 8.97 9.46
C ASP A 13 -2.04 8.36 8.41
N CYS A 14 -1.98 7.03 8.26
CA CYS A 14 -2.86 6.27 7.38
C CYS A 14 -3.12 4.87 7.96
N PRO A 15 -4.28 4.25 7.70
CA PRO A 15 -4.65 3.00 8.37
C PRO A 15 -3.66 1.85 8.13
N ILE A 16 -3.26 1.61 6.89
CA ILE A 16 -2.37 0.48 6.54
C ILE A 16 -0.94 0.75 7.02
N GLY A 17 -0.43 1.98 6.84
CA GLY A 17 0.83 2.41 7.40
C GLY A 17 0.89 2.24 8.91
N ASN A 18 -0.16 2.64 9.65
CA ASN A 18 -0.24 2.48 11.11
C ASN A 18 -0.19 1.01 11.54
N ILE A 19 -0.84 0.10 10.81
CA ILE A 19 -0.75 -1.34 11.06
C ILE A 19 0.70 -1.83 10.89
N SER A 20 1.37 -1.47 9.79
CA SER A 20 2.79 -1.84 9.57
C SER A 20 3.73 -1.24 10.62
N ARG A 21 3.41 -0.06 11.17
CA ARG A 21 4.17 0.59 12.25
C ARG A 21 4.04 -0.17 13.57
N ARG A 22 2.84 -0.66 13.88
CA ARG A 22 2.53 -1.44 15.10
C ARG A 22 3.16 -2.83 15.07
N PHE A 23 3.08 -3.51 13.93
CA PHE A 23 3.61 -4.87 13.76
C PHE A 23 4.93 -4.81 12.98
N GLN A 24 6.04 -4.55 13.67
CA GLN A 24 7.33 -4.24 13.03
C GLN A 24 7.91 -5.37 12.13
N THR A 25 7.43 -6.60 12.28
CA THR A 25 7.84 -7.74 11.44
C THR A 25 6.90 -8.03 10.27
N LEU A 26 5.84 -7.23 10.12
CA LEU A 26 4.87 -7.29 9.03
C LEU A 26 5.39 -6.47 7.84
N LYS A 27 5.43 -7.10 6.68
CA LYS A 27 5.48 -6.41 5.39
C LYS A 27 4.16 -6.65 4.67
N MET A 28 3.64 -5.62 4.01
CA MET A 28 2.44 -5.76 3.18
C MET A 28 2.71 -5.27 1.77
N TYR A 29 2.16 -5.96 0.80
CA TYR A 29 2.23 -5.62 -0.62
C TYR A 29 0.82 -5.43 -1.14
N GLU A 30 0.52 -4.23 -1.64
CA GLU A 30 -0.81 -3.87 -2.10
C GLU A 30 -0.84 -3.70 -3.61
N TRP A 31 -1.75 -4.42 -4.27
CA TRP A 31 -2.11 -4.21 -5.67
C TRP A 31 -3.53 -3.66 -5.75
N CYS A 32 -3.74 -2.71 -6.65
CA CYS A 32 -4.98 -1.96 -6.74
C CYS A 32 -5.50 -1.95 -8.19
N ASN A 33 -6.73 -2.43 -8.39
CA ASN A 33 -7.42 -2.31 -9.69
C ASN A 33 -8.48 -1.19 -9.70
N ARG A 34 -8.37 -0.22 -8.78
CA ARG A 34 -9.33 0.89 -8.55
C ARG A 34 -10.72 0.48 -8.05
N LYS A 35 -11.02 -0.82 -7.94
CA LYS A 35 -12.29 -1.34 -7.39
C LYS A 35 -12.04 -2.16 -6.13
N HIS A 36 -11.06 -3.04 -6.19
CA HIS A 36 -10.57 -3.86 -5.09
C HIS A 36 -9.07 -3.68 -4.94
N GLU A 37 -8.60 -3.90 -3.72
CA GLU A 37 -7.20 -3.98 -3.37
C GLU A 37 -6.91 -5.41 -2.89
N VAL A 38 -5.80 -5.98 -3.38
CA VAL A 38 -5.24 -7.24 -2.89
C VAL A 38 -4.05 -6.88 -2.03
N LEU A 39 -4.06 -7.35 -0.78
CA LEU A 39 -3.01 -7.14 0.19
C LEU A 39 -2.38 -8.49 0.52
N GLU A 40 -1.13 -8.69 0.13
CA GLU A 40 -0.33 -9.81 0.60
C GLU A 40 0.37 -9.41 1.90
N LEU A 41 0.17 -10.20 2.95
CA LEU A 41 0.78 -10.02 4.26
C LEU A 41 1.89 -11.05 4.42
N VAL A 42 3.10 -10.59 4.71
CA VAL A 42 4.23 -11.45 5.05
C VAL A 42 4.64 -11.16 6.49
N LEU A 43 4.40 -12.12 7.38
CA LEU A 43 4.70 -12.01 8.81
C LEU A 43 5.85 -12.93 9.19
N ARG A 44 6.87 -12.40 9.87
CA ARG A 44 7.90 -13.26 10.48
C ARG A 44 7.37 -13.99 11.73
N ASN A 45 6.55 -13.31 12.53
CA ASN A 45 5.89 -13.88 13.70
C ASN A 45 4.44 -14.25 13.37
N ARG A 46 4.18 -15.55 13.19
CA ARG A 46 2.83 -16.04 12.82
C ARG A 46 1.77 -15.77 13.90
N ASN A 47 2.18 -15.66 15.17
CA ASN A 47 1.24 -15.42 16.27
C ASN A 47 0.59 -14.03 16.21
N ASP A 48 1.16 -13.09 15.45
CA ASP A 48 0.61 -11.76 15.28
C ASP A 48 -0.53 -11.71 14.26
N PHE A 49 -0.69 -12.75 13.43
CA PHE A 49 -1.65 -12.75 12.33
C PHE A 49 -3.11 -12.46 12.77
N PRO A 50 -3.67 -13.11 13.81
CA PRO A 50 -5.03 -12.80 14.28
C PRO A 50 -5.19 -11.33 14.69
N ALA A 51 -4.17 -10.74 15.32
CA ALA A 51 -4.18 -9.35 15.73
C ALA A 51 -4.09 -8.40 14.53
N VAL A 52 -3.22 -8.71 13.54
CA VAL A 52 -3.12 -7.97 12.27
C VAL A 52 -4.46 -7.99 11.53
N MET A 53 -5.09 -9.16 11.41
CA MET A 53 -6.40 -9.28 10.76
C MET A 53 -7.51 -8.51 11.49
N ASN A 54 -7.46 -8.44 12.82
CA ASN A 54 -8.41 -7.64 13.58
C ASN A 54 -8.25 -6.14 13.28
N GLU A 55 -7.03 -5.64 13.20
CA GLU A 55 -6.77 -4.24 12.84
C GLU A 55 -7.15 -3.96 11.37
N LEU A 56 -6.85 -4.87 10.44
CA LEU A 56 -7.25 -4.73 9.04
C LEU A 56 -8.77 -4.65 8.86
N ARG A 57 -9.55 -5.45 9.60
CA ARG A 57 -11.02 -5.40 9.57
C ARG A 57 -11.59 -4.08 10.13
N LYS A 58 -10.87 -3.41 11.03
CA LYS A 58 -11.23 -2.06 11.49
C LYS A 58 -10.90 -0.99 10.45
N ALA A 59 -9.79 -1.18 9.74
CA ALA A 59 -9.28 -0.23 8.76
C ALA A 59 -10.00 -0.29 7.41
N ALA A 60 -10.48 -1.46 7.00
CA ALA A 60 -11.05 -1.66 5.68
C ALA A 60 -12.14 -2.75 5.64
N LYS A 61 -13.03 -2.63 4.66
CA LYS A 61 -14.02 -3.67 4.36
C LYS A 61 -13.36 -4.83 3.62
N ILE A 62 -13.11 -5.92 4.34
CA ILE A 62 -12.60 -7.17 3.78
C ILE A 62 -13.70 -7.87 2.99
N VAL A 63 -13.38 -8.26 1.75
CA VAL A 63 -14.24 -9.04 0.85
C VAL A 63 -13.95 -10.52 0.99
N ASP A 64 -12.67 -10.89 1.01
CA ASP A 64 -12.22 -12.27 1.14
C ASP A 64 -10.82 -12.33 1.76
N SER A 65 -10.45 -13.47 2.32
CA SER A 65 -9.11 -13.72 2.86
C SER A 65 -8.70 -15.18 2.68
N PHE A 66 -7.51 -15.39 2.11
CA PHE A 66 -6.90 -16.69 1.90
C PHE A 66 -5.54 -16.77 2.63
N SER A 67 -5.14 -17.98 2.99
CA SER A 67 -3.89 -18.28 3.71
C SER A 67 -3.26 -19.52 3.09
N ASP A 68 -1.94 -19.47 2.85
CA ASP A 68 -1.17 -20.67 2.49
C ASP A 68 -0.95 -21.62 3.69
N GLY A 69 -1.22 -21.13 4.91
CA GLY A 69 -1.04 -21.87 6.17
C GLY A 69 0.35 -21.68 6.80
N ASP A 70 1.20 -20.84 6.20
CA ASP A 70 2.53 -20.51 6.66
C ASP A 70 2.67 -19.00 6.98
N ARG A 71 3.20 -18.22 6.04
CA ARG A 71 3.66 -16.84 6.27
C ARG A 71 2.94 -15.84 5.38
N ALA A 72 2.29 -16.30 4.32
CA ALA A 72 1.66 -15.47 3.31
C ALA A 72 0.14 -15.55 3.44
N HIS A 73 -0.48 -14.40 3.64
CA HIS A 73 -1.93 -14.26 3.67
C HIS A 73 -2.37 -13.25 2.63
N ILE A 74 -3.34 -13.61 1.82
CA ILE A 74 -3.90 -12.74 0.79
C ILE A 74 -5.24 -12.23 1.28
N VAL A 75 -5.39 -10.92 1.34
CA VAL A 75 -6.61 -10.25 1.78
C VAL A 75 -7.13 -9.40 0.64
N THR A 76 -8.37 -9.64 0.22
CA THR A 76 -9.06 -8.77 -0.75
C THR A 76 -9.94 -7.79 0.01
N LYS A 77 -9.82 -6.50 -0.26
CA LYS A 77 -10.62 -5.42 0.35
C LYS A 77 -11.18 -4.48 -0.71
N MET A 78 -12.18 -3.67 -0.34
CA MET A 78 -12.65 -2.58 -1.20
C MET A 78 -11.60 -1.47 -1.35
N CYS A 79 -11.46 -0.88 -2.54
CA CYS A 79 -10.46 0.17 -2.79
C CYS A 79 -10.67 1.39 -1.91
N THR A 80 -9.57 1.96 -1.43
CA THR A 80 -9.56 3.25 -0.73
C THR A 80 -8.63 4.29 -1.36
N CYS A 81 -7.89 3.90 -2.40
CA CYS A 81 -7.08 4.71 -3.30
C CYS A 81 -7.60 6.13 -3.65
N GLY A 82 -8.91 6.32 -3.84
CA GLY A 82 -9.51 7.61 -4.21
C GLY A 82 -9.86 8.54 -3.03
N GLN A 83 -9.69 8.07 -1.79
CA GLN A 83 -10.09 8.82 -0.60
C GLN A 83 -9.17 10.03 -0.35
N PRO A 84 -9.66 11.11 0.29
CA PRO A 84 -8.81 12.19 0.77
C PRO A 84 -7.67 11.64 1.65
N GLY A 85 -6.46 12.16 1.46
CA GLY A 85 -5.27 11.75 2.22
C GLY A 85 -4.53 10.51 1.69
N SER A 86 -5.04 9.81 0.67
CA SER A 86 -4.28 8.73 0.01
C SER A 86 -3.18 9.30 -0.88
N VAL A 87 -1.94 8.80 -0.76
CA VAL A 87 -0.82 9.16 -1.65
C VAL A 87 -1.15 8.81 -3.11
N SER A 88 -1.83 7.70 -3.38
CA SER A 88 -2.27 7.33 -4.73
C SER A 88 -3.15 8.39 -5.38
N ARG A 89 -4.00 9.09 -4.61
CA ARG A 89 -4.78 10.21 -5.13
C ARG A 89 -3.91 11.41 -5.51
N TYR A 90 -2.81 11.68 -4.80
CA TYR A 90 -1.86 12.73 -5.17
C TYR A 90 -1.07 12.35 -6.42
N ILE A 91 -0.63 11.09 -6.53
CA ILE A 91 0.02 10.54 -7.73
C ILE A 91 -0.88 10.72 -8.96
N ASP A 92 -2.16 10.37 -8.84
CA ASP A 92 -3.16 10.53 -9.91
C ASP A 92 -3.31 11.99 -10.35
N LYS A 93 -3.36 12.93 -9.39
CA LYS A 93 -3.47 14.37 -9.68
C LYS A 93 -2.27 14.92 -10.45
N LEU A 94 -1.09 14.36 -10.22
CA LEU A 94 0.14 14.72 -10.95
C LEU A 94 0.27 13.99 -12.29
N ASN A 95 -0.73 13.17 -12.67
CA ASN A 95 -0.73 12.35 -13.88
C ASN A 95 0.50 11.42 -13.98
N LEU A 96 0.97 10.95 -12.82
CA LEU A 96 2.04 9.96 -12.72
C LEU A 96 1.42 8.56 -12.83
N LEU A 97 2.10 7.66 -13.53
CA LEU A 97 1.67 6.25 -13.57
C LEU A 97 2.19 5.53 -12.32
N GLN A 98 1.31 5.22 -11.37
CA GLN A 98 1.67 4.35 -10.23
C GLN A 98 1.98 2.94 -10.73
N LEU A 99 3.08 2.37 -10.24
CA LEU A 99 3.43 0.97 -10.44
C LEU A 99 3.22 0.20 -9.13
N ASP A 100 2.48 -0.89 -9.21
CA ASP A 100 2.22 -1.77 -8.08
C ASP A 100 3.35 -2.83 -7.91
N PRO A 101 3.50 -3.40 -6.70
CA PRO A 101 2.75 -3.08 -5.49
C PRO A 101 3.23 -1.82 -4.78
N VAL A 102 2.32 -1.18 -4.02
CA VAL A 102 2.71 -0.31 -2.91
C VAL A 102 3.16 -1.20 -1.76
N VAL A 103 4.34 -0.94 -1.22
CA VAL A 103 4.88 -1.72 -0.09
C VAL A 103 4.69 -0.95 1.20
N TYR A 104 4.20 -1.62 2.24
CA TYR A 104 4.07 -1.08 3.58
C TYR A 104 5.01 -1.80 4.53
N GLU A 105 5.90 -1.06 5.18
CA GLU A 105 6.85 -1.60 6.15
C GLU A 105 7.18 -0.55 7.22
N GLN A 106 6.99 -0.91 8.50
CA GLN A 106 7.37 -0.08 9.66
C GLN A 106 6.81 1.35 9.63
N GLY A 107 5.61 1.53 9.09
CA GLY A 107 4.96 2.84 8.97
C GLY A 107 5.35 3.65 7.74
N TRP A 108 6.11 3.06 6.81
CA TRP A 108 6.44 3.65 5.52
C TRP A 108 5.63 3.01 4.40
N GLU A 109 5.24 3.84 3.45
CA GLU A 109 4.65 3.44 2.17
C GLU A 109 5.68 3.69 1.08
N TYR A 110 6.04 2.66 0.32
CA TYR A 110 7.02 2.74 -0.77
C TYR A 110 6.30 2.72 -2.10
N TYR A 111 6.52 3.77 -2.89
CA TYR A 111 5.90 3.98 -4.18
C TYR A 111 6.94 3.90 -5.30
N ARG A 112 6.50 3.31 -6.41
CA ARG A 112 7.16 3.40 -7.72
C ARG A 112 6.20 4.07 -8.67
N THR A 113 6.67 5.07 -9.41
CA THR A 113 5.85 5.75 -10.41
C THR A 113 6.65 6.01 -11.69
N VAL A 114 5.97 6.23 -12.80
CA VAL A 114 6.58 6.71 -14.04
C VAL A 114 6.07 8.13 -14.30
N ALA A 115 7.01 9.07 -14.42
CA ALA A 115 6.78 10.40 -14.94
C ALA A 115 6.99 10.42 -16.45
N PHE A 116 6.12 11.16 -17.14
CA PHE A 116 6.13 11.38 -18.58
C PHE A 116 6.86 12.67 -18.98
N GLY A 117 7.26 13.49 -18.01
CA GLY A 117 8.05 14.71 -18.24
C GLY A 117 8.60 15.32 -16.94
N ASN A 118 9.49 16.31 -17.08
CA ASN A 118 10.19 16.92 -15.95
C ASN A 118 9.28 17.73 -15.02
N ASP A 119 8.20 18.34 -15.54
CA ASP A 119 7.28 19.14 -14.73
C ASP A 119 6.63 18.31 -13.61
N GLN A 120 6.35 17.03 -13.88
CA GLN A 120 5.76 16.11 -12.91
C GLN A 120 6.77 15.72 -11.82
N VAL A 121 8.06 15.62 -12.18
CA VAL A 121 9.14 15.35 -11.22
C VAL A 121 9.27 16.54 -10.27
N SER A 122 9.30 17.76 -10.81
CA SER A 122 9.37 18.98 -10.02
C SER A 122 8.18 19.17 -9.09
N ALA A 123 6.98 18.75 -9.51
CA ALA A 123 5.77 18.87 -8.69
C ALA A 123 5.65 17.81 -7.56
N LEU A 124 6.47 16.74 -7.62
CA LEU A 124 6.50 15.70 -6.59
C LEU A 124 7.50 16.03 -5.45
N MET A 125 8.50 16.87 -5.71
CA MET A 125 9.54 17.30 -4.76
C MET A 125 9.07 18.49 -3.91
#